data_AF-A0A3D1SNK6-F1
#
_entry.id   AF-A0A3D1SNK6-F1
#
_cell.length_a   1.000
_cell.length_b   1.000
_cell.length_c   1.000
_cell.angle_alpha   90.00
_cell.angle_beta   90.00
_cell.angle_gamma   90.00
#
_symmetry.space_group_name_H-M   'P 1'
#
loop_
_entity.id
_entity.type
_entity.pdbx_description
1 polymer ?
#
loop_
_entity_poly.entity_id
_entity_poly.type
_entity_poly.pdbx_seq_one_letter_code
_entity_poly.pdbx_strand_id
1 'polypeptide(L)' 'MKQGSVQVREDARLYMHAKMMVVDGQKAFVGSENISTQSLDQNRELGIIVSDQGVLHTLQQTFQQDWGVSQGV' A
#
# COMPACT_ATOMS: atom_id res chain seq x y z
N MET A 1 -8.72 -3.53 13.75
CA MET A 1 -8.45 -2.51 12.70
C MET A 1 -9.51 -1.40 12.66
N LYS A 2 -10.80 -1.67 12.94
CA LYS A 2 -11.83 -0.61 13.11
C LYS A 2 -11.82 0.10 14.47
N GLN A 3 -10.64 0.28 15.08
CA GLN A 3 -10.50 1.10 16.28
C GLN A 3 -9.87 2.43 15.87
N GLY A 4 -10.54 3.54 16.22
CA GLY A 4 -10.15 4.88 15.78
C GLY A 4 -10.72 5.30 14.42
N SER A 5 -10.22 6.41 13.89
CA SER A 5 -10.70 7.08 12.66
C SER A 5 -10.20 6.45 11.35
N VAL A 6 -9.72 5.21 11.39
CA VAL A 6 -9.07 4.54 10.25
C VAL A 6 -10.12 3.99 9.29
N GLN A 7 -10.03 4.38 8.01
CA GLN A 7 -10.89 3.85 6.96
C GLN A 7 -10.27 2.59 6.35
N VAL A 8 -11.11 1.58 6.11
CA VAL A 8 -10.72 0.32 5.46
C VAL A 8 -11.66 0.08 4.29
N ARG A 9 -11.11 -0.30 3.14
CA ARG A 9 -11.88 -0.64 1.94
C ARG A 9 -11.37 -1.93 1.31
N GLU A 10 -12.28 -2.65 0.66
CA GLU A 10 -12.00 -3.88 -0.08
C GLU A 10 -12.52 -3.76 -1.53
N ASP A 11 -11.74 -4.25 -2.50
CA ASP A 11 -12.24 -4.44 -3.87
C ASP A 11 -12.88 -5.83 -3.99
N ALA A 12 -14.18 -5.88 -4.27
CA ALA A 12 -14.93 -7.13 -4.41
C ALA A 12 -14.69 -7.86 -5.74
N ARG A 13 -13.98 -7.22 -6.69
CA ARG A 13 -13.80 -7.72 -8.07
C ARG A 13 -12.42 -8.30 -8.29
N LEU A 14 -11.40 -7.76 -7.60
CA LEU A 14 -10.00 -8.12 -7.81
C LEU A 14 -9.31 -8.41 -6.49
N TYR A 15 -8.37 -9.36 -6.53
CA TYR A 15 -7.50 -9.65 -5.40
C TYR A 15 -6.39 -8.59 -5.30
N MET A 16 -6.32 -7.91 -4.16
CA MET A 16 -5.29 -6.89 -3.90
C MET A 16 -3.95 -7.54 -3.50
N HIS A 17 -3.01 -7.59 -4.44
CA HIS A 17 -1.69 -8.19 -4.20
C HIS A 17 -0.55 -7.17 -4.01
N ALA A 18 -0.79 -5.88 -4.28
CA ALA A 18 0.21 -4.84 -4.10
C ALA A 18 0.53 -4.62 -2.60
N LYS A 19 1.81 -4.36 -2.28
CA LYS A 19 2.25 -3.93 -0.96
C LYS A 19 2.97 -2.62 -1.11
N MET A 20 2.29 -1.57 -0.69
CA MET A 20 2.80 -0.22 -0.76
C MET A 20 2.25 0.62 0.38
N MET A 21 2.98 1.64 0.77
CA MET A 21 2.56 2.64 1.74
C MET A 21 3.01 4.01 1.23
N VAL A 22 2.15 5.00 1.29
CA VAL A 22 2.51 6.41 1.03
C VAL A 22 2.30 7.18 2.33
N VAL A 23 3.33 7.92 2.75
CA VAL A 23 3.33 8.69 4.00
C VAL A 23 3.48 10.16 3.66
N ASP A 24 2.46 10.95 4.04
CA ASP A 24 2.38 12.41 3.91
C ASP A 24 2.62 12.98 2.49
N GLY A 25 2.59 12.10 1.48
CA GLY A 25 2.98 12.45 0.11
C GLY A 25 4.46 12.81 -0.06
N GLN A 26 5.31 12.44 0.89
CA GLN A 26 6.74 12.76 0.89
C GLN A 26 7.63 11.53 0.74
N LYS A 27 7.14 10.36 1.15
CA LYS A 27 7.83 9.08 1.00
C LYS A 27 6.84 7.99 0.67
N ALA A 28 7.32 6.99 -0.06
CA ALA A 28 6.59 5.77 -0.28
C ALA A 28 7.49 4.56 -0.10
N PHE A 29 6.88 3.47 0.34
CA PHE A 29 7.43 2.14 0.29
C PHE A 29 6.67 1.34 -0.78
N VAL A 30 7.39 0.54 -1.56
CA VAL A 30 6.84 -0.48 -2.46
C VAL A 30 7.78 -1.69 -2.47
N GLY A 31 7.23 -2.90 -2.42
CA GLY A 31 8.06 -4.10 -2.34
C GLY A 31 7.30 -5.41 -2.43
N SER A 32 8.02 -6.52 -2.25
CA SER A 32 7.46 -7.87 -2.20
C SER A 32 6.96 -8.27 -0.81
N GLU A 33 7.35 -7.52 0.23
CA GLU A 33 7.07 -7.75 1.63
C GLU A 33 5.57 -7.71 1.94
N ASN A 34 5.04 -8.81 2.46
CA ASN A 34 3.78 -8.77 3.19
C ASN A 34 4.02 -8.20 4.59
N ILE A 35 3.02 -7.55 5.19
CA ILE A 35 3.11 -7.11 6.61
C ILE A 35 2.82 -8.32 7.52
N SER A 36 3.78 -9.24 7.57
CA SER A 36 3.75 -10.43 8.42
C SER A 36 5.16 -10.80 8.88
N THR A 37 5.28 -11.37 10.08
CA THR A 37 6.55 -11.81 10.66
C THR A 37 7.35 -12.72 9.71
N GLN A 38 6.67 -13.64 9.03
CA GLN A 38 7.33 -14.55 8.10
C GLN A 38 7.97 -13.80 6.92
N SER A 39 7.25 -12.85 6.32
CA SER A 39 7.77 -12.11 5.16
C SER A 39 8.88 -11.14 5.59
N LEU A 40 8.73 -10.48 6.74
CA LEU A 40 9.68 -9.49 7.23
C LEU A 40 10.96 -10.07 7.83
N ASP A 41 10.90 -11.25 8.46
CA ASP A 41 12.05 -11.78 9.23
C ASP A 41 12.74 -12.97 8.55
N GLN A 42 12.02 -13.73 7.71
CA GLN A 42 12.48 -15.05 7.25
C GLN A 42 12.58 -15.15 5.73
N ASN A 43 11.68 -14.51 4.99
CA ASN A 43 11.71 -14.56 3.54
C ASN A 43 12.80 -13.64 2.97
N ARG A 44 13.30 -13.99 1.79
CA ARG A 44 14.11 -13.06 1.00
C ARG A 44 13.19 -12.15 0.19
N GLU A 45 12.98 -10.95 0.70
CA GLU A 45 12.15 -9.92 0.09
C GLU A 45 13.01 -8.77 -0.46
N LEU A 46 12.40 -7.92 -1.28
CA LEU A 46 12.99 -6.67 -1.73
C LEU A 46 11.95 -5.55 -1.72
N GLY A 47 12.28 -4.47 -1.02
CA GLY A 47 11.51 -3.26 -0.96
C GLY A 47 12.35 -2.02 -1.25
N ILE A 48 11.69 -0.98 -1.74
CA ILE A 48 12.29 0.32 -2.05
C ILE A 48 11.56 1.38 -1.25
N ILE A 49 12.32 2.23 -0.57
CA ILE A 49 11.83 3.50 -0.03
C ILE A 49 12.24 4.61 -0.98
N VAL A 50 11.27 5.36 -1.48
CA VAL A 50 11.47 6.40 -2.49
C VAL A 50 10.87 7.73 -2.04
N SER A 51 11.52 8.83 -2.45
CA SER A 51 11.07 10.20 -2.18
C SER A 51 11.04 11.08 -3.44
N ASP A 52 11.35 10.50 -4.60
CA ASP A 52 11.24 11.17 -5.89
C ASP A 52 9.78 11.56 -6.16
N GLN A 53 9.56 12.83 -6.49
CA GLN A 53 8.20 13.38 -6.62
C GLN A 53 7.43 12.79 -7.80
N GLY A 54 8.10 12.45 -8.89
CA GLY A 54 7.47 11.80 -10.04
C GLY A 54 6.95 10.42 -9.66
N VAL A 55 7.78 9.62 -8.98
CA VAL A 55 7.38 8.29 -8.50
C VAL A 55 6.26 8.37 -7.47
N LEU A 56 6.34 9.30 -6.51
CA LEU A 56 5.28 9.50 -5.51
C LEU A 56 3.95 9.86 -6.15
N HIS A 57 3.95 10.72 -7.17
CA HIS A 57 2.74 11.07 -7.90
C HIS A 57 2.08 9.84 -8.54
N THR A 58 2.87 9.00 -9.22
CA THR A 58 2.37 7.75 -9.81
C THR A 58 1.77 6.83 -8.76
N LEU A 59 2.48 6.57 -7.66
CA LEU A 59 2.00 5.69 -6.59
C LEU A 59 0.72 6.21 -5.94
N GLN A 60 0.62 7.52 -5.69
CA GLN A 60 -0.59 8.14 -5.15
C GLN A 60 -1.78 8.01 -6.11
N GLN A 61 -1.57 8.22 -7.40
CA GLN A 61 -2.62 8.07 -8.41
C GLN A 61 -3.13 6.62 -8.47
N THR A 62 -2.23 5.63 -8.48
CA THR A 62 -2.60 4.21 -8.44
C THR A 62 -3.43 3.90 -7.19
N PHE A 63 -2.96 4.33 -6.01
CA PHE A 63 -3.71 4.13 -4.76
C PHE A 63 -5.11 4.77 -4.82
N GLN A 64 -5.23 6.00 -5.31
CA GLN A 64 -6.53 6.69 -5.39
C GLN A 64 -7.50 6.01 -6.35
N GLN A 65 -7.00 5.47 -7.48
CA GLN A 65 -7.81 4.71 -8.42
C GLN A 65 -8.36 3.44 -7.76
N ASP A 66 -7.48 2.65 -7.13
CA ASP A 66 -7.87 1.43 -6.41
C ASP A 66 -8.83 1.72 -5.25
N TRP A 67 -8.58 2.81 -4.51
CA TRP A 67 -9.44 3.25 -3.41
C TRP A 67 -10.84 3.70 -3.87
N GLY A 68 -10.92 4.38 -5.02
CA GLY A 68 -12.16 4.89 -5.58
C GLY A 68 -13.13 3.81 -6.03
N VAL A 69 -12.61 2.65 -6.45
CA VAL A 69 -13.41 1.49 -6.86
C VAL A 69 -13.70 0.51 -5.72
N SER A 70 -12.94 0.57 -4.63
CA SER A 70 -13.10 -0.26 -3.44
C SER A 70 -14.25 0.23 -2.53
N GLN A 71 -14.87 -0.69 -1.80
CA GLN A 71 -16.02 -0.42 -0.91
C GLN A 71 -15.61 -0.44 0.56
N GLY A 72 -16.21 0.43 1.37
CA GLY A 72 -15.97 0.47 2.81
C GLY A 72 -16.42 -0.82 3.51
N VAL A 73 -15.59 -1.30 4.44
CA VAL A 73 -15.88 -2.48 5.27
C VAL A 73 -16.59 -2.09 6.56
#